data_AF-A0A962IQ86-F1
#
_entry.id   AF-A0A962IQ86-F1
#
_cell.length_a   1.000
_cell.length_b   1.000
_cell.length_c   1.000
_cell.angle_alpha   90.00
_cell.angle_beta   90.00
_cell.angle_gamma   90.00
#
_symmetry.space_group_name_H-M   'P 1'
#
loop_
_entity.id
_entity.type
_entity.pdbx_description
1 polymer ?
#
loop_
_entity_poly.entity_id
_entity_poly.type
_entity_poly.pdbx_seq_one_letter_code
_entity_poly.pdbx_strand_id
1 'polypeptide(L)'
;TGGASALAQDFYDPTVLRQVAIQFDDANWETLLRQNYASETNIQADLTVDGTLYEDVGVRIRGNTSFTALPSGSQKFSLHVDVDFVHADQEVMGYNNLNFNNAFHDPTFVREVVYNNYV
;
A
#
# COMPACT_ATOMS: atom_id res chain seq x y z
N THR A 1 5.83 39.38 4.83
CA THR A 1 4.54 38.69 4.65
C THR A 1 4.75 37.55 3.69
N GLY A 2 4.59 36.32 4.16
CA GLY A 2 4.87 35.11 3.38
C GLY A 2 5.18 33.95 4.32
N GLY A 3 4.25 33.65 5.23
CA GLY A 3 4.29 32.36 5.91
C GLY A 3 4.08 31.31 4.84
N ALA A 4 5.10 30.48 4.58
CA ALA A 4 4.89 29.24 3.88
C ALA A 4 3.79 28.50 4.63
N SER A 5 2.62 28.36 4.00
CA SER A 5 1.66 27.36 4.42
C SER A 5 2.46 26.07 4.47
N ALA A 6 2.54 25.43 5.64
CA ALA A 6 3.02 24.06 5.70
C ALA A 6 2.25 23.32 4.60
N LEU A 7 2.95 22.85 3.56
CA LEU A 7 2.31 21.92 2.65
C LEU A 7 1.85 20.79 3.56
N ALA A 8 0.55 20.52 3.58
CA ALA A 8 0.02 19.38 4.30
C ALA A 8 0.89 18.17 3.95
N GLN A 9 1.20 17.30 4.92
CA GLN A 9 1.98 16.10 4.65
C GLN A 9 1.34 15.38 3.45
N ASP A 10 2.06 15.32 2.34
CA ASP A 10 1.65 14.60 1.14
C ASP A 10 2.27 13.21 1.19
N PHE A 11 1.42 12.19 1.10
CA PHE A 11 1.85 10.80 1.06
C PHE A 11 2.75 10.52 -0.15
N TYR A 12 2.52 11.22 -1.27
CA TYR A 12 3.20 10.99 -2.54
C TYR A 12 4.35 11.97 -2.84
N ASP A 13 4.81 12.75 -1.85
CA ASP A 13 5.97 13.63 -2.01
C ASP A 13 7.23 12.82 -2.43
N PRO A 14 7.75 12.99 -3.65
CA PRO A 14 8.86 12.18 -4.17
C PRO A 14 10.20 12.48 -3.48
N THR A 15 10.28 13.55 -2.67
CA THR A 15 11.48 13.92 -1.91
C THR A 15 11.55 13.26 -0.53
N VAL A 16 10.48 12.57 -0.11
CA VAL A 16 10.38 11.94 1.20
C VAL A 16 10.22 10.42 1.07
N LEU A 17 11.10 9.67 1.72
CA LEU A 17 10.94 8.22 1.85
C LEU A 17 9.99 7.91 3.02
N ARG A 18 8.74 7.55 2.71
CA ARG A 18 7.74 7.12 3.69
C ARG A 18 8.04 5.71 4.19
N GLN A 19 7.89 5.50 5.50
CA GLN A 19 7.91 4.16 6.09
C GLN A 19 6.48 3.66 6.25
N VAL A 20 6.21 2.50 5.66
CA VAL A 20 4.93 1.80 5.80
C VAL A 20 5.19 0.41 6.37
N ALA A 21 4.53 0.08 7.47
CA ALA A 21 4.54 -1.25 8.07
C ALA A 21 3.11 -1.79 8.12
N ILE A 22 2.93 -3.04 7.71
CA ILE A 22 1.65 -3.76 7.78
C ILE A 22 1.84 -4.94 8.72
N GLN A 23 1.04 -5.00 9.78
CA GLN A 23 1.07 -6.07 10.77
C GLN A 23 -0.24 -6.85 10.69
N PHE A 24 -0.16 -8.12 10.31
CA PHE A 24 -1.32 -9.00 10.30
C PHE A 24 -1.51 -9.66 11.67
N ASP A 25 -2.77 -9.89 12.05
CA ASP A 25 -3.13 -10.63 13.28
C ASP A 25 -2.87 -12.13 13.12
N ASP A 26 -3.14 -12.65 11.94
CA ASP A 26 -3.02 -14.07 11.61
C ASP A 26 -1.58 -14.48 11.29
N ALA A 27 -1.04 -15.46 12.01
CA ALA A 27 0.29 -16.01 11.73
C ALA A 27 0.41 -16.65 10.33
N ASN A 28 -0.71 -17.05 9.72
CA ASN A 28 -0.80 -17.62 8.37
C ASN A 28 -1.28 -16.61 7.31
N TRP A 29 -1.13 -15.30 7.56
CA TRP A 29 -1.56 -14.21 6.67
C TRP A 29 -1.20 -14.42 5.19
N GLU A 30 0.01 -14.91 4.89
CA GLU A 30 0.45 -15.10 3.49
C GLU A 30 -0.43 -16.12 2.76
N THR A 31 -0.78 -17.21 3.43
CA THR A 31 -1.66 -18.24 2.88
C THR A 31 -3.06 -17.67 2.66
N LEU A 32 -3.58 -16.89 3.61
CA LEU A 32 -4.90 -16.27 3.50
C LEU A 32 -4.95 -15.27 2.33
N LEU A 33 -3.95 -14.40 2.20
CA LEU A 33 -3.82 -13.48 1.06
C LEU A 33 -3.84 -14.21 -0.28
N ARG A 34 -3.08 -15.31 -0.40
CA ARG A 34 -3.02 -16.11 -1.63
C ARG A 34 -4.34 -16.81 -1.94
N GLN A 35 -5.02 -17.33 -0.93
CA GLN A 35 -6.32 -17.99 -1.07
C GLN A 35 -7.42 -16.99 -1.47
N ASN A 36 -7.38 -15.78 -0.91
CA ASN A 36 -8.36 -14.73 -1.15
C ASN A 36 -8.11 -13.92 -2.43
N TYR A 37 -6.99 -14.16 -3.13
CA TYR A 37 -6.64 -13.43 -4.36
C TYR A 37 -7.75 -13.48 -5.42
N ALA A 38 -8.31 -14.66 -5.68
CA ALA A 38 -9.33 -14.83 -6.71
C ALA A 38 -10.70 -14.23 -6.34
N SER A 39 -11.02 -14.17 -5.05
CA SER A 39 -12.26 -13.58 -4.53
C SER A 39 -12.12 -12.10 -4.19
N GLU A 40 -10.92 -11.53 -4.34
CA GLU A 40 -10.57 -10.16 -3.95
C GLU A 40 -10.96 -9.81 -2.52
N THR A 41 -10.91 -10.80 -1.61
CA THR A 41 -11.35 -10.62 -0.23
C THR A 41 -10.23 -10.05 0.63
N ASN A 42 -10.49 -8.93 1.31
CA ASN A 42 -9.56 -8.35 2.26
C ASN A 42 -9.38 -9.24 3.49
N ILE A 43 -8.16 -9.25 4.03
CA ILE A 43 -7.89 -9.69 5.40
C ILE A 43 -7.55 -8.48 6.24
N GLN A 44 -7.89 -8.51 7.52
CA GLN A 44 -7.66 -7.42 8.45
C GLN A 44 -6.19 -7.35 8.88
N ALA A 45 -5.68 -6.13 9.05
CA ALA A 45 -4.33 -5.86 9.53
C ALA A 45 -4.25 -4.46 10.13
N ASP A 46 -3.17 -4.18 10.85
CA ASP A 46 -2.81 -2.82 11.27
C ASP A 46 -1.79 -2.22 10.30
N LEU A 47 -1.98 -0.94 9.97
CA LEU A 47 -1.09 -0.16 9.13
C LEU A 47 -0.41 0.92 9.97
N THR A 48 0.92 0.99 9.93
CA THR A 48 1.67 2.12 10.50
C THR A 48 2.37 2.89 9.39
N VAL A 49 2.07 4.19 9.27
CA VAL A 49 2.71 5.11 8.31
C VAL A 49 3.46 6.18 9.08
N ASP A 50 4.78 6.28 8.89
CA ASP A 50 5.67 7.25 9.56
C ASP A 50 5.47 7.33 11.10
N GLY A 51 5.12 6.19 11.72
CA GLY A 51 4.87 6.08 13.16
C GLY A 51 3.44 6.33 13.62
N THR A 52 2.53 6.70 12.73
CA THR A 52 1.09 6.81 13.00
C THR A 52 0.41 5.47 12.72
N LEU A 53 -0.29 4.92 13.72
CA LEU A 53 -1.05 3.68 13.63
C LEU A 53 -2.45 3.93 13.08
N TYR A 54 -2.88 3.06 12.17
CA TYR A 54 -4.19 2.95 11.58
C TYR A 54 -4.66 1.51 11.76
N GLU A 55 -5.60 1.31 12.67
CA GLU A 55 -6.05 -0.02 13.08
C GLU A 55 -7.08 -0.57 12.07
N ASP A 56 -7.18 -1.89 12.01
CA ASP A 56 -8.26 -2.61 11.31
C ASP A 56 -8.40 -2.26 9.81
N VAL A 57 -7.29 -2.07 9.10
CA VAL A 57 -7.27 -1.85 7.65
C VAL A 57 -7.52 -3.17 6.90
N GLY A 58 -8.08 -3.06 5.70
CA GLY A 58 -8.29 -4.20 4.80
C GLY A 58 -7.13 -4.35 3.83
N VAL A 59 -6.51 -5.51 3.76
CA VAL A 59 -5.38 -5.77 2.86
C VAL A 59 -5.67 -6.97 1.96
N ARG A 60 -5.36 -6.82 0.67
CA ARG A 60 -5.43 -7.92 -0.30
C ARG A 60 -4.32 -7.85 -1.34
N ILE A 61 -4.05 -8.98 -1.98
CA ILE A 61 -3.18 -9.02 -3.17
C ILE A 61 -3.95 -8.43 -4.35
N ARG A 62 -3.24 -7.63 -5.16
CA ARG A 62 -3.74 -7.09 -6.42
C ARG A 62 -2.76 -7.36 -7.57
N GLY A 63 -3.25 -7.14 -8.78
CA GLY A 63 -2.51 -7.33 -10.03
C GLY A 63 -2.74 -8.70 -10.66
N ASN A 64 -2.50 -8.81 -11.96
CA ASN A 64 -2.67 -10.05 -12.71
C ASN A 64 -1.30 -10.71 -12.92
N THR A 65 -0.60 -10.35 -13.99
CA THR A 65 0.74 -10.87 -14.30
C THR A 65 1.76 -10.63 -13.18
N SER A 66 1.68 -9.48 -12.49
CA SER A 66 2.55 -9.14 -11.37
C SER A 66 2.40 -10.05 -10.15
N PHE A 67 1.35 -10.88 -10.10
CA PHE A 67 1.18 -11.95 -9.12
C PHE A 67 1.40 -13.33 -9.75
N THR A 68 0.77 -13.62 -10.90
CA THR A 68 0.78 -14.96 -11.52
C THR A 68 2.13 -15.36 -12.11
N ALA A 69 3.01 -14.41 -12.43
CA ALA A 69 4.36 -14.66 -12.93
C ALA A 69 5.45 -14.54 -11.85
N LEU A 70 5.09 -14.42 -10.58
CA LEU A 70 6.07 -14.33 -9.51
C LEU A 70 6.90 -15.62 -9.39
N PRO A 71 8.21 -15.51 -9.09
CA PRO A 71 9.01 -16.67 -8.74
C PRO A 71 8.41 -17.44 -7.56
N SER A 72 8.55 -18.76 -7.57
CA SER A 72 8.11 -19.60 -6.45
C SER A 72 8.73 -19.12 -5.14
N GLY A 73 7.89 -18.98 -4.10
CA GLY A 73 8.30 -18.46 -2.79
C GLY A 73 8.47 -16.95 -2.70
N SER A 74 8.24 -16.18 -3.77
CA SER A 74 8.26 -14.72 -3.70
C SER A 74 7.11 -14.20 -2.83
N GLN A 75 7.46 -13.29 -1.91
CA GLN A 75 6.54 -12.55 -1.05
C GLN A 75 6.30 -11.11 -1.52
N LYS A 76 6.91 -10.72 -2.65
CA LYS A 76 6.84 -9.34 -3.18
C LYS A 76 5.57 -9.15 -4.02
N PHE A 77 4.41 -9.19 -3.38
CA PHE A 77 3.12 -8.95 -4.01
C PHE A 77 2.88 -7.47 -4.24
N SER A 78 2.01 -7.16 -5.19
CA SER A 78 1.36 -5.85 -5.15
C SER A 78 0.18 -5.93 -4.18
N LEU A 79 0.02 -4.94 -3.32
CA LEU A 79 -1.01 -4.91 -2.29
C LEU A 79 -1.99 -3.77 -2.54
N HIS A 80 -3.27 -4.03 -2.30
CA HIS A 80 -4.29 -3.01 -2.13
C HIS A 80 -4.55 -2.91 -0.62
N VAL A 81 -4.56 -1.70 -0.09
CA VAL A 81 -4.90 -1.42 1.32
C VAL A 81 -6.08 -0.45 1.36
N ASP A 82 -7.19 -0.92 1.91
CA ASP A 82 -8.36 -0.10 2.25
C ASP A 82 -8.19 0.37 3.70
N VAL A 83 -7.86 1.65 3.87
CA VAL A 83 -7.61 2.26 5.19
C VAL A 83 -8.91 2.42 5.97
N ASP A 84 -10.02 2.67 5.27
CA ASP A 84 -11.36 2.87 5.83
C ASP A 84 -12.16 1.56 5.97
N PHE A 85 -11.49 0.40 5.97
CA PHE A 85 -12.13 -0.91 5.90
C PHE A 85 -13.12 -1.18 7.05
N VAL A 86 -12.71 -0.94 8.30
CA VAL A 86 -13.59 -1.01 9.47
C VAL A 86 -14.03 0.39 9.92
N HIS A 87 -13.12 1.37 9.88
CA HIS A 87 -13.35 2.72 10.37
C HIS A 87 -13.55 3.68 9.18
N ALA A 88 -14.81 4.00 8.84
CA ALA A 88 -15.16 4.74 7.63
C ALA A 88 -14.55 6.16 7.50
N ASP A 89 -14.18 6.78 8.62
CA ASP A 89 -13.56 8.12 8.64
C ASP A 89 -12.01 8.06 8.68
N GLN A 90 -11.41 6.86 8.60
CA GLN A 90 -9.96 6.67 8.68
C GLN A 90 -9.28 6.97 7.33
N GLU A 91 -8.31 7.87 7.34
CA GLU A 91 -7.55 8.26 6.16
C GLU A 91 -6.05 8.46 6.49
N VAL A 92 -5.19 8.07 5.56
CA VAL A 92 -3.77 8.40 5.58
C VAL A 92 -3.58 9.65 4.74
N MET A 93 -3.32 10.80 5.36
CA MET A 93 -2.99 12.06 4.65
C MET A 93 -4.02 12.42 3.55
N GLY A 94 -5.32 12.17 3.80
CA GLY A 94 -6.40 12.41 2.85
C GLY A 94 -6.71 11.27 1.88
N TYR A 95 -6.08 10.09 2.05
CA TYR A 95 -6.31 8.90 1.23
C TYR A 95 -6.94 7.78 2.05
N ASN A 96 -8.04 7.23 1.56
CA ASN A 96 -8.72 6.07 2.16
C ASN A 96 -8.28 4.73 1.53
N ASN A 97 -7.58 4.76 0.40
CA ASN A 97 -7.01 3.58 -0.22
C ASN A 97 -5.57 3.83 -0.69
N LEU A 98 -4.74 2.80 -0.61
CA LEU A 98 -3.35 2.81 -1.04
C LEU A 98 -3.04 1.58 -1.90
N ASN A 99 -2.31 1.80 -3.00
CA ASN A 99 -1.87 0.74 -3.89
C ASN A 99 -0.34 0.62 -3.85
N PHE A 100 0.17 -0.47 -3.30
CA PHE A 100 1.61 -0.75 -3.25
C PHE A 100 1.98 -1.66 -4.41
N ASN A 101 2.56 -1.11 -5.47
CA ASN A 101 3.01 -1.87 -6.64
C ASN A 101 4.35 -2.57 -6.36
N ASN A 102 4.48 -3.83 -6.74
CA ASN A 102 5.74 -4.58 -6.60
C ASN A 102 6.80 -4.26 -7.67
N ALA A 103 6.43 -3.45 -8.67
CA ALA A 103 7.26 -3.06 -9.81
C ALA A 103 7.85 -4.27 -10.56
N PHE A 104 7.04 -5.33 -10.73
CA PHE A 104 7.48 -6.60 -11.33
C PHE A 104 8.18 -6.49 -12.70
N HIS A 105 7.73 -5.57 -13.57
CA HIS A 105 8.35 -5.32 -14.88
C HIS A 105 9.23 -4.06 -14.91
N ASP A 106 9.46 -3.42 -13.76
CA ASP A 106 10.25 -2.20 -13.67
C ASP A 106 11.58 -2.40 -12.93
N PRO A 107 12.68 -2.74 -13.64
CA PRO A 107 13.99 -2.84 -13.01
C PRO A 107 14.49 -1.53 -12.40
N THR A 108 13.92 -0.37 -12.75
CA THR A 108 14.38 0.92 -12.21
C THR A 108 13.59 1.38 -10.98
N PHE A 109 12.43 0.77 -10.69
CA PHE A 109 11.52 1.14 -9.59
C PHE A 109 11.04 2.59 -9.60
N VAL A 110 11.23 3.34 -10.68
CA VAL A 110 10.93 4.78 -10.75
C VAL A 110 10.06 5.15 -11.94
N ARG A 111 9.73 4.23 -12.85
CA ARG A 111 8.96 4.61 -14.05
C ARG A 111 7.59 5.16 -13.72
N GLU A 112 6.90 4.58 -12.74
CA GLU A 112 5.61 5.08 -12.27
C GLU A 112 5.73 6.48 -11.65
N VAL A 113 6.73 6.68 -10.78
CA VAL A 113 6.99 7.98 -10.14
C VAL A 113 7.28 9.04 -11.20
N VAL A 114 8.17 8.75 -12.14
CA VAL A 114 8.52 9.68 -13.22
C VAL A 114 7.31 9.98 -14.09
N TYR A 115 6.53 8.98 -14.47
CA TYR A 115 5.34 9.15 -15.30
C TYR A 115 4.28 10.05 -14.63
N ASN A 116 3.98 9.80 -13.35
CA ASN A 116 2.95 10.55 -12.62
C ASN A 116 3.39 11.98 -12.24
N ASN A 117 4.70 12.24 -12.20
CA ASN A 117 5.26 13.56 -11.89
C ASN A 117 5.82 14.28 -13.14
N TYR A 118 5.58 13.74 -14.34
CA TYR A 118 5.98 14.37 -15.58
C TYR A 118 5.02 15.53 -15.88
N VAL A 119 5.52 16.75 -15.80
CA VAL A 119 4.85 18.01 -16.19
C VAL A 119 5.28 18.46 -17.58
#